data_AF-A0AAW4CDV3-F1
#
_entry.id   AF-A0AAW4CDV3-F1
#
_cell.length_a   1.000
_cell.length_b   1.000
_cell.length_c   1.000
_cell.angle_alpha   90.00
_cell.angle_beta   90.00
_cell.angle_gamma   90.00
#
_symmetry.space_group_name_H-M   'P 1'
#
loop_
_entity.id
_entity.type
_entity.pdbx_description
1 polymer ?
#
loop_
_entity_poly.entity_id
_entity_poly.type
_entity_poly.pdbx_seq_one_letter_code
_entity_poly.pdbx_strand_id
1 'polypeptide(L)'
;MSINNNALSTYRLLKATAEVAEKSLEGRIQHYRAHLKSEEKELRTYTQKAAADLLGCNNRTLKRRHDNGDFDDLNIKRGANGHYAYTLVNIFAMADIMDIKPDHRTGDDKLQVIVINSLKGGCGKTTSMVNIAAALATTNIKRYRIGIIDLDPQGSSSSFFPSSEHDPITVGDLMRDCIDLDEGETWPEFVSNSFLPTHIPNIRVLPSGMDDFYFEHETATLLKDTSNYEQTRHYHKLLEKVIDPVKDEFDIILIDTAPTLNFMFYNALMASTAMLIPVHPEAVDFDANNKYLKRLGEIYHTVAALGHEGWDFMQFLVTNYVKGNHSQRDIVKDVRSAFGRQVMSYPINHSSAITASSSSFNTIFDQKASDSLASRESLMRAQENIKDVVDELEMLIRSNWQSTQSTLNTPK
;
A
#
# COMPACT_ATOMS: atom_id res chain seq x y z
N MET A 1 15.91 4.43 39.64
CA MET A 1 17.22 3.73 39.51
C MET A 1 18.32 4.78 39.46
N SER A 2 19.42 4.64 40.21
CA SER A 2 20.58 5.54 40.08
C SER A 2 21.42 5.11 38.87
N ILE A 3 21.53 5.98 37.87
CA ILE A 3 22.37 5.75 36.69
C ILE A 3 23.83 6.04 37.09
N ASN A 4 24.73 5.08 36.89
CA ASN A 4 26.16 5.27 37.17
C ASN A 4 26.75 6.35 36.23
N ASN A 5 27.70 7.14 36.73
CA ASN A 5 28.41 8.20 36.00
C ASN A 5 28.94 7.79 34.62
N ASN A 6 29.38 6.53 34.44
CA ASN A 6 29.82 6.03 33.12
C ASN A 6 28.64 5.88 32.15
N ALA A 7 27.49 5.39 32.61
CA ALA A 7 26.29 5.33 31.77
C ALA A 7 25.76 6.74 31.44
N LEU A 8 25.89 7.68 32.39
CA LEU A 8 25.50 9.07 32.18
C LEU A 8 26.43 9.79 31.18
N SER A 9 27.74 9.51 31.21
CA SER A 9 28.69 10.07 30.24
C SER A 9 28.49 9.49 28.84
N THR A 10 28.26 8.18 28.71
CA THR A 10 27.90 7.55 27.43
C THR A 10 26.58 8.09 26.89
N TYR A 11 25.54 8.25 27.73
CA TYR A 11 24.27 8.85 27.33
C TYR A 11 24.45 10.28 26.80
N ARG A 12 25.22 11.12 27.51
CA ARG A 12 25.51 12.49 27.08
C ARG A 12 26.28 12.53 25.75
N LEU A 13 27.24 11.62 25.57
CA LEU A 13 27.98 11.50 24.31
C LEU A 13 27.08 11.07 23.16
N LEU A 14 26.23 10.06 23.35
CA LEU A 14 25.27 9.61 22.35
C LEU A 14 24.27 10.70 22.00
N LYS A 15 23.74 11.43 23.00
CA LYS A 15 22.82 12.55 22.78
C LYS A 15 23.48 13.67 21.98
N ALA A 16 24.70 14.07 22.35
CA ALA A 16 25.45 15.09 21.60
C ALA A 16 25.78 14.61 20.18
N THR A 17 26.10 13.34 19.99
CA THR A 17 26.37 12.76 18.66
C THR A 17 25.10 12.71 17.82
N ALA A 18 23.96 12.37 18.41
CA ALA A 18 22.66 12.39 17.75
C ALA A 18 22.27 13.82 17.34
N GLU A 19 22.43 14.82 18.21
CA GLU A 19 22.18 16.23 17.89
C GLU A 19 23.11 16.76 16.77
N VAL A 20 24.37 16.33 16.74
CA VAL A 20 25.31 16.68 15.66
C VAL A 20 24.95 15.96 14.37
N ALA A 21 24.59 14.69 14.42
CA ALA A 21 24.12 13.92 13.26
C ALA A 21 22.83 14.52 12.71
N GLU A 22 21.88 14.88 13.57
CA GLU A 22 20.64 15.55 13.23
C GLU A 22 20.92 16.89 12.57
N LYS A 23 21.76 17.77 13.13
CA LYS A 23 22.11 19.06 12.51
C LYS A 23 22.89 18.92 11.20
N SER A 24 23.81 17.96 11.12
CA SER A 24 24.64 17.70 9.93
C SER A 24 23.80 17.09 8.79
N LEU A 25 22.87 16.22 9.15
CA LEU A 25 21.94 15.61 8.22
C LEU A 25 20.73 16.50 7.97
N GLU A 26 20.38 17.45 8.84
CA GLU A 26 19.22 18.34 8.73
C GLU A 26 19.29 19.12 7.44
N GLY A 27 20.45 19.65 7.05
CA GLY A 27 20.59 20.33 5.77
C GLY A 27 20.33 19.40 4.56
N ARG A 28 20.76 18.14 4.64
CA ARG A 28 20.51 17.13 3.59
C ARG A 28 19.08 16.59 3.64
N ILE A 29 18.54 16.34 4.82
CA ILE A 29 17.19 15.84 5.09
C ILE A 29 16.20 16.93 4.77
N GLN A 30 16.43 18.20 5.12
CA GLN A 30 15.64 19.34 4.67
C GLN A 30 15.81 19.57 3.18
N HIS A 31 16.98 19.39 2.58
CA HIS A 31 17.11 19.48 1.12
C HIS A 31 16.38 18.33 0.39
N TYR A 32 16.46 17.10 0.91
CA TYR A 32 15.72 15.92 0.42
C TYR A 32 14.22 16.08 0.66
N ARG A 33 13.79 16.46 1.88
CA ARG A 33 12.40 16.75 2.24
C ARG A 33 11.88 17.98 1.52
N ALA A 34 12.70 18.99 1.23
CA ALA A 34 12.33 20.14 0.42
C ALA A 34 12.15 19.71 -1.03
N HIS A 35 13.02 18.88 -1.62
CA HIS A 35 12.74 18.28 -2.93
C HIS A 35 11.48 17.40 -2.93
N LEU A 36 11.18 16.70 -1.82
CA LEU A 36 9.97 15.90 -1.65
C LEU A 36 8.70 16.74 -1.38
N LYS A 37 8.83 17.92 -0.76
CA LYS A 37 7.74 18.86 -0.43
C LYS A 37 7.55 19.96 -1.49
N SER A 38 8.55 20.25 -2.33
CA SER A 38 8.55 21.38 -3.27
C SER A 38 7.99 21.03 -4.65
N GLU A 39 7.91 19.74 -4.98
CA GLU A 39 7.28 19.29 -6.21
C GLU A 39 6.03 18.50 -5.83
N GLU A 40 4.86 19.15 -5.88
CA GLU A 40 3.60 18.41 -5.98
C GLU A 40 3.79 17.35 -7.06
N LYS A 41 3.59 16.07 -6.71
CA LYS A 41 3.75 14.99 -7.68
C LYS A 41 2.88 15.28 -8.89
N GLU A 42 3.52 15.42 -10.05
CA GLU A 42 2.78 15.70 -11.27
C GLU A 42 1.85 14.54 -11.62
N LEU A 43 0.62 14.87 -12.01
CA LEU A 43 -0.33 13.88 -12.49
C LEU A 43 0.19 13.20 -13.76
N ARG A 44 0.29 11.87 -13.73
CA ARG A 44 0.52 11.07 -14.94
C ARG A 44 -0.53 11.41 -15.98
N THR A 45 -0.07 11.54 -17.23
CA THR A 45 -0.96 11.72 -18.38
C THR A 45 -1.06 10.44 -19.21
N TYR A 46 -2.24 10.27 -19.81
CA TYR A 46 -2.64 9.16 -20.64
C TYR A 46 -2.87 9.66 -22.07
N THR A 47 -2.52 8.82 -23.04
CA THR A 47 -2.94 9.03 -24.43
C THR A 47 -4.44 8.82 -24.56
N GLN A 48 -5.05 9.34 -25.64
CA GLN A 48 -6.46 9.09 -25.93
C GLN A 48 -6.82 7.60 -25.97
N LYS A 49 -5.93 6.76 -26.52
CA LYS A 49 -6.14 5.30 -26.54
C LYS A 49 -6.17 4.74 -25.12
N ALA A 50 -5.19 5.06 -24.30
CA ALA A 50 -5.13 4.58 -22.92
C ALA A 50 -6.30 5.08 -22.07
N ALA A 51 -6.75 6.33 -22.28
CA ALA A 51 -7.95 6.86 -21.64
C ALA A 51 -9.21 6.09 -22.08
N ALA A 52 -9.34 5.78 -23.38
CA ALA A 52 -10.46 4.98 -23.88
C ALA A 52 -10.46 3.55 -23.31
N ASP A 53 -9.27 2.93 -23.21
CA ASP A 53 -9.09 1.59 -22.62
C ASP A 53 -9.53 1.60 -21.14
N LEU A 54 -9.15 2.63 -20.36
CA LEU A 54 -9.57 2.81 -18.96
C LEU A 54 -11.06 3.14 -18.78
N LEU A 55 -11.70 3.72 -19.80
CA LEU A 55 -13.14 3.95 -19.84
C LEU A 55 -13.91 2.72 -20.33
N GLY A 56 -13.22 1.67 -20.82
CA GLY A 56 -13.86 0.53 -21.48
C GLY A 56 -14.62 0.88 -22.75
N CYS A 57 -14.28 1.98 -23.40
CA CYS A 57 -14.94 2.42 -24.61
C CYS A 57 -13.99 2.36 -25.82
N ASN A 58 -14.56 2.32 -27.01
CA ASN A 58 -13.74 2.34 -28.23
C ASN A 58 -13.07 3.72 -28.38
N ASN A 59 -11.77 3.74 -28.72
CA ASN A 59 -11.01 4.98 -28.96
C ASN A 59 -11.67 5.96 -29.95
N ARG A 60 -12.40 5.46 -30.97
CA ARG A 60 -13.19 6.29 -31.90
C ARG A 60 -14.39 6.95 -31.22
N THR A 61 -14.99 6.28 -30.24
CA THR A 61 -16.12 6.82 -29.47
C THR A 61 -15.65 7.97 -28.59
N LEU A 62 -14.53 7.78 -27.87
CA LEU A 62 -13.95 8.85 -27.06
C LEU A 62 -13.57 10.06 -27.93
N LYS A 63 -12.93 9.80 -29.09
CA LYS A 63 -12.62 10.86 -30.05
C LYS A 63 -13.85 11.64 -30.50
N ARG A 64 -14.92 10.94 -30.91
CA ARG A 64 -16.15 11.59 -31.38
C ARG A 64 -16.78 12.46 -30.31
N ARG A 65 -16.86 11.97 -29.06
CA ARG A 65 -17.39 12.75 -27.94
C ARG A 65 -16.55 14.00 -27.68
N HIS A 66 -15.23 13.88 -27.75
CA HIS A 66 -14.34 15.02 -27.64
C HIS A 66 -14.53 16.03 -28.79
N ASP A 67 -14.61 15.56 -30.04
CA ASP A 67 -14.84 16.42 -31.21
C ASP A 67 -16.24 17.10 -31.18
N ASN A 68 -17.19 16.55 -30.42
CA ASN A 68 -18.53 17.11 -30.21
C ASN A 68 -18.60 18.15 -29.06
N GLY A 69 -17.51 18.33 -28.30
CA GLY A 69 -17.46 19.26 -27.16
C GLY A 69 -17.99 18.69 -25.84
N ASP A 70 -18.23 17.37 -25.73
CA ASP A 70 -18.73 16.72 -24.50
C ASP A 70 -17.82 16.97 -23.28
N PHE A 71 -16.56 17.36 -23.50
CA PHE A 71 -15.53 17.48 -22.47
C PHE A 71 -14.89 18.89 -22.43
N ASP A 72 -15.51 19.89 -23.06
CA ASP A 72 -14.94 21.25 -23.16
C ASP A 72 -14.80 21.95 -21.80
N ASP A 73 -15.64 21.58 -20.83
CA ASP A 73 -15.57 22.07 -19.46
C ASP A 73 -14.46 21.39 -18.63
N LEU A 74 -13.85 20.32 -19.15
CA LEU A 74 -12.74 19.65 -18.49
C LEU A 74 -11.41 20.32 -18.89
N ASN A 75 -10.55 20.60 -17.91
CA ASN A 75 -9.21 21.17 -18.14
C ASN A 75 -8.23 20.12 -18.73
N ILE A 76 -8.50 19.67 -19.95
CA ILE A 76 -7.70 18.67 -20.66
C ILE A 76 -6.60 19.39 -21.45
N LYS A 77 -5.37 19.27 -20.97
CA LYS A 77 -4.19 19.85 -21.64
C LYS A 77 -3.81 19.06 -22.89
N ARG A 78 -3.13 19.71 -23.82
CA ARG A 78 -2.43 19.07 -24.94
C ARG A 78 -0.95 18.94 -24.62
N GLY A 79 -0.35 17.81 -24.96
CA GLY A 79 1.09 17.61 -24.90
C GLY A 79 1.84 18.37 -26.00
N ALA A 80 3.18 18.36 -25.94
CA ALA A 80 4.04 19.07 -26.88
C ALA A 80 3.86 18.65 -28.36
N ASN A 81 3.33 17.45 -28.60
CA ASN A 81 2.98 16.93 -29.93
C ASN A 81 1.58 17.34 -30.41
N GLY A 82 0.86 18.18 -29.67
CA GLY A 82 -0.50 18.65 -29.98
C GLY A 82 -1.61 17.64 -29.66
N HIS A 83 -1.28 16.42 -29.22
CA HIS A 83 -2.26 15.42 -28.79
C HIS A 83 -2.75 15.69 -27.36
N TYR A 84 -3.99 15.30 -27.06
CA TYR A 84 -4.52 15.40 -25.70
C TYR A 84 -3.75 14.53 -24.70
N ALA A 85 -3.54 15.10 -23.52
CA ALA A 85 -2.85 14.48 -22.39
C ALA A 85 -3.85 14.42 -21.22
N TYR A 86 -4.53 13.28 -21.08
CA TYR A 86 -5.59 13.09 -20.09
C TYR A 86 -4.98 12.75 -18.73
N THR A 87 -5.39 13.37 -17.64
CA THR A 87 -5.05 12.90 -16.28
C THR A 87 -6.06 11.83 -15.84
N LEU A 88 -5.78 11.11 -14.74
CA LEU A 88 -6.75 10.17 -14.19
C LEU A 88 -8.03 10.89 -13.69
N VAL A 89 -7.89 12.10 -13.15
CA VAL A 89 -9.00 12.99 -12.79
C VAL A 89 -9.88 13.29 -14.01
N ASN A 90 -9.27 13.63 -15.15
CA ASN A 90 -10.01 13.86 -16.40
C ASN A 90 -10.75 12.59 -16.82
N ILE A 91 -10.11 11.43 -16.70
CA ILE A 91 -10.72 10.13 -17.07
C ILE A 91 -11.94 9.83 -16.20
N PHE A 92 -11.89 10.09 -14.89
CA PHE A 92 -13.03 9.88 -14.01
C PHE A 92 -14.18 10.84 -14.32
N ALA A 93 -13.89 12.12 -14.50
CA ALA A 93 -14.91 13.11 -14.90
C ALA A 93 -15.54 12.76 -16.27
N MET A 94 -14.74 12.29 -17.23
CA MET A 94 -15.25 11.80 -18.51
C MET A 94 -16.15 10.58 -18.32
N ALA A 95 -15.83 9.68 -17.39
CA ALA A 95 -16.68 8.52 -17.08
C ALA A 95 -18.06 8.96 -16.57
N ASP A 96 -18.12 9.96 -15.69
CA ASP A 96 -19.36 10.50 -15.17
C ASP A 96 -20.22 11.13 -16.28
N ILE A 97 -19.60 11.94 -17.15
CA ILE A 97 -20.28 12.53 -18.33
C ILE A 97 -20.78 11.45 -19.29
N MET A 98 -20.04 10.35 -19.41
CA MET A 98 -20.39 9.22 -20.27
C MET A 98 -21.36 8.23 -19.61
N ASP A 99 -21.75 8.46 -18.36
CA ASP A 99 -22.53 7.55 -17.51
C ASP A 99 -21.94 6.13 -17.41
N ILE A 100 -20.60 6.03 -17.46
CA ILE A 100 -19.89 4.79 -17.23
C ILE A 100 -19.78 4.63 -15.73
N LYS A 101 -20.52 3.68 -15.13
CA LYS A 101 -20.45 3.41 -13.69
C LYS A 101 -19.17 2.67 -13.30
N PRO A 102 -18.58 2.99 -12.14
CA PRO A 102 -17.51 2.19 -11.58
C PRO A 102 -18.04 0.84 -11.11
N ASP A 103 -17.16 -0.15 -11.00
CA ASP A 103 -17.48 -1.52 -10.58
C ASP A 103 -16.88 -1.77 -9.19
N HIS A 104 -17.43 -1.03 -8.22
CA HIS A 104 -17.10 -1.15 -6.80
C HIS A 104 -17.72 -2.41 -6.18
N ARG A 105 -17.28 -2.72 -4.97
CA ARG A 105 -17.91 -3.79 -4.17
C ARG A 105 -19.40 -3.46 -3.93
N THR A 106 -20.25 -4.48 -4.00
CA THR A 106 -21.70 -4.36 -3.72
C THR A 106 -21.99 -4.64 -2.25
N GLY A 107 -23.25 -4.48 -1.80
CA GLY A 107 -23.61 -4.58 -0.37
C GLY A 107 -23.25 -5.92 0.29
N ASP A 108 -23.24 -7.02 -0.47
CA ASP A 108 -22.88 -8.35 0.02
C ASP A 108 -21.37 -8.66 -0.13
N ASP A 109 -20.63 -7.81 -0.83
CA ASP A 109 -19.20 -7.95 -1.01
C ASP A 109 -18.44 -7.31 0.16
N LYS A 110 -17.63 -8.13 0.82
CA LYS A 110 -16.76 -7.65 1.89
C LYS A 110 -15.64 -6.75 1.37
N LEU A 111 -15.22 -5.82 2.22
CA LEU A 111 -13.98 -5.09 2.04
C LEU A 111 -12.79 -6.09 2.01
N GLN A 112 -11.91 -5.97 1.02
CA GLN A 112 -10.68 -6.75 1.00
C GLN A 112 -9.55 -5.97 1.67
N VAL A 113 -9.19 -6.37 2.89
CA VAL A 113 -8.02 -5.87 3.62
C VAL A 113 -6.86 -6.83 3.38
N ILE A 114 -5.80 -6.38 2.71
CA ILE A 114 -4.63 -7.17 2.35
C ILE A 114 -3.44 -6.65 3.14
N VAL A 115 -2.86 -7.47 4.00
CA VAL A 115 -1.61 -7.15 4.68
C VAL A 115 -0.41 -7.64 3.85
N ILE A 116 0.54 -6.74 3.60
CA ILE A 116 1.78 -7.08 2.89
C ILE A 116 2.85 -7.31 3.95
N ASN A 117 3.14 -8.58 4.21
CA ASN A 117 3.90 -8.99 5.39
C ASN A 117 5.21 -9.72 5.04
N SER A 118 6.28 -9.38 5.76
CA SER A 118 7.52 -10.16 5.81
C SER A 118 8.30 -9.82 7.08
N LEU A 119 8.84 -10.83 7.77
CA LEU A 119 9.74 -10.61 8.92
C LEU A 119 11.18 -10.31 8.52
N LYS A 120 11.46 -10.21 7.22
CA LYS A 120 12.77 -9.83 6.70
C LYS A 120 12.70 -8.43 6.10
N GLY A 121 13.51 -7.52 6.64
CA GLY A 121 13.75 -6.21 6.03
C GLY A 121 14.35 -6.35 4.63
N GLY A 122 13.97 -5.47 3.71
CA GLY A 122 14.55 -5.42 2.36
C GLY A 122 14.00 -6.43 1.34
N CYS A 123 12.95 -7.18 1.66
CA CYS A 123 12.28 -8.11 0.71
C CYS A 123 11.41 -7.40 -0.36
N GLY A 124 11.45 -6.07 -0.43
CA GLY A 124 10.66 -5.27 -1.37
C GLY A 124 9.20 -5.06 -0.97
N LYS A 125 8.88 -5.12 0.33
CA LYS A 125 7.52 -5.07 0.88
C LYS A 125 6.75 -3.78 0.53
N THR A 126 7.23 -2.65 1.04
CA THR A 126 6.67 -1.32 0.73
C THR A 126 6.70 -1.03 -0.76
N THR A 127 7.83 -1.28 -1.43
CA THR A 127 7.97 -1.08 -2.87
C THR A 127 6.96 -1.89 -3.69
N SER A 128 6.69 -3.14 -3.32
CA SER A 128 5.67 -3.96 -3.99
C SER A 128 4.29 -3.40 -3.73
N MET A 129 3.97 -3.09 -2.46
CA MET A 129 2.67 -2.55 -2.07
C MET A 129 2.33 -1.26 -2.81
N VAL A 130 3.22 -0.26 -2.81
CA VAL A 130 2.94 1.05 -3.42
C VAL A 130 2.76 0.95 -4.95
N ASN A 131 3.52 0.07 -5.60
CA ASN A 131 3.38 -0.15 -7.06
C ASN A 131 2.12 -0.96 -7.39
N ILE A 132 1.75 -1.94 -6.56
CA ILE A 132 0.48 -2.68 -6.68
C ILE A 132 -0.71 -1.73 -6.49
N ALA A 133 -0.67 -0.87 -5.47
CA ALA A 133 -1.70 0.13 -5.19
C ALA A 133 -1.89 1.07 -6.39
N ALA A 134 -0.77 1.65 -6.88
CA ALA A 134 -0.81 2.54 -8.03
C ALA A 134 -1.29 1.81 -9.30
N ALA A 135 -0.89 0.56 -9.54
CA ALA A 135 -1.38 -0.22 -10.67
C ALA A 135 -2.89 -0.51 -10.57
N LEU A 136 -3.39 -0.96 -9.42
CA LEU A 136 -4.83 -1.18 -9.17
C LEU A 136 -5.63 0.10 -9.43
N ALA A 137 -5.09 1.26 -9.01
CA ALA A 137 -5.75 2.54 -9.18
C ALA A 137 -5.73 3.07 -10.63
N THR A 138 -4.61 2.88 -11.34
CA THR A 138 -4.32 3.61 -12.59
C THR A 138 -4.45 2.79 -13.86
N THR A 139 -4.53 1.47 -13.75
CA THR A 139 -4.58 0.56 -14.91
C THR A 139 -5.92 -0.16 -15.05
N ASN A 140 -6.84 0.08 -14.12
CA ASN A 140 -8.05 -0.71 -14.00
C ASN A 140 -9.33 0.07 -14.34
N ILE A 141 -10.15 -0.50 -15.22
CA ILE A 141 -11.45 0.05 -15.63
C ILE A 141 -12.46 0.14 -14.47
N LYS A 142 -12.34 -0.71 -13.44
CA LYS A 142 -13.32 -0.78 -12.34
C LYS A 142 -13.27 0.42 -11.41
N ARG A 143 -12.14 1.15 -11.40
CA ARG A 143 -11.88 2.34 -10.58
C ARG A 143 -12.03 2.07 -9.08
N TYR A 144 -11.37 1.03 -8.58
CA TYR A 144 -11.38 0.68 -7.15
C TYR A 144 -10.97 1.86 -6.27
N ARG A 145 -11.65 2.02 -5.14
CA ARG A 145 -11.31 2.93 -4.04
C ARG A 145 -10.31 2.21 -3.13
N ILE A 146 -9.10 2.74 -3.04
CA ILE A 146 -7.98 2.06 -2.39
C ILE A 146 -7.56 2.86 -1.15
N GLY A 147 -7.51 2.18 -0.02
CA GLY A 147 -6.91 2.69 1.20
C GLY A 147 -5.52 2.10 1.37
N ILE A 148 -4.57 2.91 1.82
CA ILE A 148 -3.26 2.45 2.28
C ILE A 148 -3.17 2.80 3.77
N ILE A 149 -2.76 1.84 4.59
CA ILE A 149 -2.47 2.05 6.00
C ILE A 149 -0.98 1.75 6.21
N ASP A 150 -0.22 2.76 6.60
CA ASP A 150 1.18 2.59 6.98
C ASP A 150 1.24 2.23 8.48
N LEU A 151 1.63 1.00 8.82
CA LEU A 151 1.89 0.57 10.21
C LEU A 151 3.39 0.38 10.46
N ASP A 152 4.26 0.88 9.58
CA ASP A 152 5.68 0.97 9.88
C ASP A 152 5.98 2.39 10.38
N PRO A 153 6.34 2.59 11.66
CA PRO A 153 6.66 3.91 12.20
C PRO A 153 7.78 4.67 11.45
N GLN A 154 8.51 4.01 10.54
CA GLN A 154 9.43 4.67 9.61
C GLN A 154 8.74 5.46 8.49
N GLY A 155 7.42 5.31 8.29
CA GLY A 155 6.63 6.08 7.33
C GLY A 155 7.04 5.85 5.87
N SER A 156 7.52 4.63 5.57
CA SER A 156 8.08 4.34 4.24
C SER A 156 7.02 4.44 3.15
N SER A 157 5.81 3.91 3.36
CA SER A 157 4.74 3.97 2.37
C SER A 157 4.10 5.36 2.32
N SER A 158 4.00 6.04 3.46
CA SER A 158 3.56 7.44 3.59
C SER A 158 4.43 8.39 2.77
N SER A 159 5.74 8.11 2.71
CA SER A 159 6.67 8.90 1.89
C SER A 159 6.41 8.77 0.38
N PHE A 160 5.83 7.64 -0.09
CA PHE A 160 5.41 7.48 -1.49
C PHE A 160 4.14 8.26 -1.83
N PHE A 161 3.36 8.66 -0.83
CA PHE A 161 2.12 9.39 -1.00
C PHE A 161 2.09 10.57 -0.02
N PRO A 162 2.99 11.56 -0.22
CA PRO A 162 3.19 12.62 0.77
C PRO A 162 1.91 13.44 0.94
N SER A 163 1.54 13.69 2.19
CA SER A 163 0.46 14.60 2.54
C SER A 163 0.91 16.06 2.44
N SER A 164 -0.02 16.95 2.09
CA SER A 164 0.14 18.40 2.20
C SER A 164 -0.01 18.91 3.64
N GLU A 165 -0.54 18.09 4.55
CA GLU A 165 -0.76 18.45 5.95
C GLU A 165 0.54 18.49 6.75
N HIS A 166 0.65 19.47 7.66
CA HIS A 166 1.87 19.73 8.41
C HIS A 166 2.08 18.74 9.57
N ASP A 167 1.00 18.13 10.07
CA ASP A 167 1.01 17.18 11.19
C ASP A 167 -0.24 16.29 11.11
N PRO A 168 -0.25 15.29 10.21
CA PRO A 168 -1.42 14.47 9.99
C PRO A 168 -1.68 13.50 11.15
N ILE A 169 -2.96 13.23 11.43
CA ILE A 169 -3.36 12.14 12.33
C ILE A 169 -2.82 10.82 11.80
N THR A 170 -2.15 10.07 12.67
CA THR A 170 -1.54 8.78 12.32
C THR A 170 -2.46 7.61 12.67
N VAL A 171 -2.16 6.45 12.11
CA VAL A 171 -2.81 5.20 12.53
C VAL A 171 -2.58 4.89 14.01
N GLY A 172 -1.40 5.23 14.55
CA GLY A 172 -1.11 5.06 15.97
C GLY A 172 -2.02 5.90 16.85
N ASP A 173 -2.25 7.16 16.47
CA ASP A 173 -3.17 8.06 17.18
C ASP A 173 -4.60 7.51 17.22
N LEU A 174 -5.12 7.04 16.08
CA LEU A 174 -6.47 6.46 15.99
C LEU A 174 -6.63 5.17 16.80
N MET A 175 -5.57 4.36 16.88
CA MET A 175 -5.58 3.10 17.62
C MET A 175 -5.46 3.31 19.14
N ARG A 176 -4.90 4.46 19.55
CA ARG A 176 -4.84 4.90 20.93
C ARG A 176 -6.16 5.57 21.31
N ASP A 177 -6.66 5.31 22.51
CA ASP A 177 -7.87 5.97 23.02
C ASP A 177 -7.51 7.39 23.55
N CYS A 178 -6.82 8.21 22.75
CA CYS A 178 -6.27 9.51 23.15
C CYS A 178 -6.78 10.70 22.32
N ILE A 179 -7.80 10.50 21.49
CA ILE A 179 -8.42 11.55 20.67
C ILE A 179 -9.76 11.95 21.29
N ASP A 180 -9.89 13.25 21.57
CA ASP A 180 -11.15 13.88 21.95
C ASP A 180 -11.76 14.53 20.71
N LEU A 181 -13.01 14.19 20.39
CA LEU A 181 -13.73 14.72 19.23
C LEU A 181 -14.36 16.09 19.54
N ASP A 182 -14.44 16.93 18.53
CA ASP A 182 -15.16 18.22 18.61
C ASP A 182 -16.68 18.01 18.69
N GLU A 183 -17.41 19.03 19.16
CA GLU A 183 -18.87 18.96 19.31
C GLU A 183 -19.56 18.74 17.94
N GLY A 184 -20.26 17.61 17.80
CA GLY A 184 -20.99 17.24 16.59
C GLY A 184 -20.20 16.37 15.61
N GLU A 185 -18.91 16.12 15.86
CA GLU A 185 -18.10 15.21 15.06
C GLU A 185 -18.32 13.75 15.48
N THR A 186 -18.46 12.86 14.49
CA THR A 186 -18.57 11.42 14.75
C THR A 186 -17.24 10.70 14.51
N TRP A 187 -17.01 9.60 15.24
CA TRP A 187 -15.79 8.80 15.06
C TRP A 187 -15.57 8.32 13.61
N PRO A 188 -16.59 7.83 12.86
CA PRO A 188 -16.43 7.49 11.46
C PRO A 188 -15.99 8.66 10.57
N GLU A 189 -16.56 9.85 10.77
CA GLU A 189 -16.17 11.05 10.02
C GLU A 189 -14.72 11.45 10.33
N PHE A 190 -14.32 11.43 11.61
CA PHE A 190 -12.95 11.74 12.02
C PHE A 190 -11.93 10.77 11.39
N VAL A 191 -12.20 9.46 11.46
CA VAL A 191 -11.35 8.44 10.85
C VAL A 191 -11.30 8.61 9.33
N SER A 192 -12.43 8.86 8.67
CA SER A 192 -12.50 9.12 7.23
C SER A 192 -11.61 10.29 6.80
N ASN A 193 -11.68 11.41 7.56
CA ASN A 193 -10.88 12.60 7.33
C ASN A 193 -9.37 12.36 7.56
N SER A 194 -9.02 11.41 8.42
CA SER A 194 -7.63 11.01 8.68
C SER A 194 -7.02 10.19 7.52
N PHE A 195 -7.84 9.65 6.60
CA PHE A 195 -7.35 9.07 5.35
C PHE A 195 -7.10 10.18 4.33
N LEU A 196 -5.83 10.53 4.15
CA LEU A 196 -5.41 11.70 3.39
C LEU A 196 -5.47 11.43 1.88
N PRO A 197 -5.94 12.39 1.07
CA PRO A 197 -5.92 12.26 -0.38
C PRO A 197 -4.49 12.24 -0.92
N THR A 198 -4.32 11.63 -2.09
CA THR A 198 -3.04 11.57 -2.80
C THR A 198 -3.14 12.19 -4.19
N HIS A 199 -2.02 12.30 -4.90
CA HIS A 199 -2.02 12.68 -6.32
C HIS A 199 -2.73 11.66 -7.22
N ILE A 200 -2.99 10.43 -6.74
CA ILE A 200 -3.84 9.45 -7.42
C ILE A 200 -5.25 9.53 -6.83
N PRO A 201 -6.26 10.01 -7.58
CA PRO A 201 -7.56 10.44 -7.03
C PRO A 201 -8.37 9.36 -6.28
N ASN A 202 -8.11 8.08 -6.55
CA ASN A 202 -8.79 6.95 -5.90
C ASN A 202 -7.88 6.19 -4.91
N ILE A 203 -6.78 6.79 -4.47
CA ILE A 203 -5.96 6.32 -3.36
C ILE A 203 -6.03 7.34 -2.23
N ARG A 204 -6.32 6.88 -1.02
CA ARG A 204 -6.10 7.63 0.23
C ARG A 204 -5.16 6.86 1.15
N VAL A 205 -4.36 7.60 1.92
CA VAL A 205 -3.35 7.02 2.83
C VAL A 205 -3.61 7.48 4.25
N LEU A 206 -3.66 6.53 5.18
CA LEU A 206 -3.54 6.78 6.62
C LEU A 206 -2.06 6.60 6.99
N PRO A 207 -1.36 7.69 7.36
CA PRO A 207 0.08 7.65 7.58
C PRO A 207 0.44 7.04 8.94
N SER A 208 1.72 6.75 9.11
CA SER A 208 2.35 6.43 10.40
C SER A 208 3.22 7.58 10.90
N GLY A 209 3.47 7.59 12.20
CA GLY A 209 4.40 8.50 12.87
C GLY A 209 5.42 7.77 13.72
N MET A 210 6.51 8.44 14.06
CA MET A 210 7.45 7.90 15.06
C MET A 210 6.79 7.72 16.43
N ASP A 211 5.73 8.47 16.72
CA ASP A 211 4.98 8.36 17.97
C ASP A 211 4.04 7.14 18.00
N ASP A 212 3.87 6.41 16.90
CA ASP A 212 3.12 5.14 16.87
C ASP A 212 3.73 4.09 17.82
N PHE A 213 5.02 4.21 18.15
CA PHE A 213 5.66 3.38 19.18
C PHE A 213 5.01 3.55 20.57
N TYR A 214 4.29 4.63 20.85
CA TYR A 214 3.53 4.77 22.10
C TYR A 214 2.39 3.77 22.20
N PHE A 215 1.72 3.42 21.10
CA PHE A 215 0.68 2.39 21.09
C PHE A 215 1.23 1.05 21.61
N GLU A 216 2.43 0.67 21.17
CA GLU A 216 3.13 -0.54 21.63
C GLU A 216 3.42 -0.50 23.13
N HIS A 217 3.92 0.63 23.62
CA HIS A 217 4.29 0.81 25.02
C HIS A 217 3.09 0.81 25.96
N GLU A 218 2.04 1.55 25.60
CA GLU A 218 0.79 1.64 26.35
C GLU A 218 0.11 0.28 26.42
N THR A 219 -0.01 -0.41 25.28
CA THR A 219 -0.59 -1.77 25.21
C THR A 219 0.18 -2.76 26.09
N ALA A 220 1.52 -2.77 26.03
CA ALA A 220 2.35 -3.64 26.85
C ALA A 220 2.21 -3.36 28.36
N THR A 221 1.87 -2.13 28.73
CA THR A 221 1.65 -1.73 30.13
C THR A 221 0.28 -2.18 30.61
N LEU A 222 -0.78 -1.91 29.85
CA LEU A 222 -2.16 -2.29 30.18
C LEU A 222 -2.36 -3.79 30.35
N LEU A 223 -1.67 -4.61 29.53
CA LEU A 223 -1.73 -6.06 29.62
C LEU A 223 -1.15 -6.64 30.92
N LYS A 224 -0.29 -5.90 31.63
CA LYS A 224 0.26 -6.35 32.92
C LYS A 224 -0.74 -6.22 34.07
N ASP A 225 -1.70 -5.32 33.94
CA ASP A 225 -2.61 -4.91 35.03
C ASP A 225 -4.05 -5.44 34.87
N THR A 226 -4.38 -6.07 33.74
CA THR A 226 -5.77 -6.41 33.40
C THR A 226 -6.02 -7.92 33.34
N SER A 227 -7.24 -8.39 33.65
CA SER A 227 -7.65 -9.81 33.55
C SER A 227 -8.08 -10.24 32.13
N ASN A 228 -8.00 -11.54 31.83
CA ASN A 228 -7.90 -12.16 30.49
C ASN A 228 -8.85 -11.69 29.35
N TYR A 229 -10.03 -11.13 29.60
CA TYR A 229 -10.99 -10.80 28.52
C TYR A 229 -10.75 -9.42 27.89
N GLU A 230 -10.40 -8.39 28.68
CA GLU A 230 -10.05 -7.08 28.11
C GLU A 230 -8.69 -7.09 27.41
N GLN A 231 -7.83 -8.05 27.75
CA GLN A 231 -6.50 -8.21 27.16
C GLN A 231 -6.53 -8.41 25.63
N THR A 232 -7.57 -9.03 25.07
CA THR A 232 -7.59 -9.33 23.63
C THR A 232 -8.01 -8.15 22.76
N ARG A 233 -8.72 -7.14 23.30
CA ARG A 233 -9.19 -5.99 22.52
C ARG A 233 -8.04 -5.15 21.95
N HIS A 234 -6.89 -5.14 22.61
CA HIS A 234 -5.71 -4.44 22.11
C HIS A 234 -5.20 -4.97 20.77
N TYR A 235 -5.50 -6.23 20.42
CA TYR A 235 -5.16 -6.82 19.13
C TYR A 235 -6.18 -6.50 18.02
N HIS A 236 -7.31 -5.87 18.36
CA HIS A 236 -8.42 -5.58 17.45
C HIS A 236 -8.60 -4.09 17.17
N LYS A 237 -7.77 -3.22 17.76
CA LYS A 237 -7.88 -1.76 17.66
C LYS A 237 -7.88 -1.29 16.21
N LEU A 238 -7.01 -1.82 15.35
CA LEU A 238 -7.00 -1.44 13.93
C LEU A 238 -8.32 -1.77 13.24
N LEU A 239 -8.89 -2.96 13.50
CA LEU A 239 -10.17 -3.35 12.91
C LEU A 239 -11.30 -2.46 13.44
N GLU A 240 -11.47 -2.39 14.76
CA GLU A 240 -12.62 -1.74 15.40
C GLU A 240 -12.59 -0.22 15.31
N LYS A 241 -11.40 0.40 15.45
CA LYS A 241 -11.25 1.86 15.53
C LYS A 241 -10.92 2.50 14.19
N VAL A 242 -10.33 1.77 13.25
CA VAL A 242 -9.86 2.35 11.98
C VAL A 242 -10.61 1.78 10.79
N ILE A 243 -10.66 0.46 10.61
CA ILE A 243 -11.22 -0.14 9.39
C ILE A 243 -12.75 -0.16 9.39
N ASP A 244 -13.39 -0.62 10.46
CA ASP A 244 -14.85 -0.72 10.56
C ASP A 244 -15.56 0.62 10.31
N PRO A 245 -15.08 1.77 10.85
CA PRO A 245 -15.72 3.07 10.62
C PRO A 245 -15.71 3.54 9.16
N VAL A 246 -14.73 3.12 8.36
CA VAL A 246 -14.56 3.56 6.94
C VAL A 246 -14.76 2.43 5.93
N LYS A 247 -15.26 1.27 6.37
CA LYS A 247 -15.33 0.08 5.52
C LYS A 247 -16.04 0.35 4.19
N ASP A 248 -17.10 1.17 4.22
CA ASP A 248 -17.98 1.52 3.09
C ASP A 248 -17.37 2.50 2.07
N GLU A 249 -16.22 3.08 2.40
CA GLU A 249 -15.52 4.03 1.55
C GLU A 249 -14.44 3.40 0.66
N PHE A 250 -14.04 2.16 0.96
CA PHE A 250 -12.98 1.45 0.26
C PHE A 250 -13.48 0.13 -0.34
N ASP A 251 -12.88 -0.25 -1.46
CA ASP A 251 -13.02 -1.59 -2.03
C ASP A 251 -11.88 -2.50 -1.57
N ILE A 252 -10.68 -1.91 -1.44
CA ILE A 252 -9.44 -2.59 -1.07
C ILE A 252 -8.68 -1.71 -0.07
N ILE A 253 -8.20 -2.28 1.02
CA ILE A 253 -7.20 -1.66 1.91
C ILE A 253 -5.91 -2.47 1.84
N LEU A 254 -4.78 -1.80 1.65
CA LEU A 254 -3.45 -2.39 1.70
C LEU A 254 -2.74 -1.92 2.98
N ILE A 255 -2.18 -2.86 3.75
CA ILE A 255 -1.49 -2.56 5.00
C ILE A 255 0.00 -2.84 4.85
N ASP A 256 0.84 -1.82 5.02
CA ASP A 256 2.29 -1.96 5.11
C ASP A 256 2.71 -2.08 6.59
N THR A 257 3.53 -3.06 6.94
CA THR A 257 3.94 -3.29 8.34
C THR A 257 5.44 -3.14 8.55
N ALA A 258 5.90 -2.89 9.77
CA ALA A 258 7.31 -3.11 10.10
C ALA A 258 7.66 -4.62 10.07
N PRO A 259 8.95 -5.02 9.88
CA PRO A 259 9.39 -6.41 9.91
C PRO A 259 9.50 -6.99 11.35
N THR A 260 8.80 -6.40 12.32
CA THR A 260 8.87 -6.73 13.75
C THR A 260 7.57 -7.34 14.25
N LEU A 261 7.67 -8.38 15.08
CA LEU A 261 6.51 -8.99 15.74
C LEU A 261 6.11 -8.17 16.97
N ASN A 262 5.20 -7.21 16.79
CA ASN A 262 4.72 -6.27 17.80
C ASN A 262 3.17 -6.19 17.78
N PHE A 263 2.56 -5.38 18.65
CA PHE A 263 1.09 -5.27 18.72
C PHE A 263 0.49 -4.71 17.44
N MET A 264 1.13 -3.74 16.78
CA MET A 264 0.72 -3.20 15.48
C MET A 264 0.70 -4.29 14.41
N PHE A 265 1.72 -5.17 14.39
CA PHE A 265 1.77 -6.32 13.50
C PHE A 265 0.59 -7.26 13.72
N TYR A 266 0.28 -7.61 14.97
CA TYR A 266 -0.88 -8.47 15.25
C TYR A 266 -2.20 -7.78 14.92
N ASN A 267 -2.33 -6.47 15.15
CA ASN A 267 -3.50 -5.70 14.72
C ASN A 267 -3.68 -5.74 13.20
N ALA A 268 -2.60 -5.60 12.43
CA ALA A 268 -2.61 -5.75 10.98
C ALA A 268 -3.14 -7.13 10.56
N LEU A 269 -2.68 -8.19 11.23
CA LEU A 269 -3.12 -9.55 10.96
C LEU A 269 -4.60 -9.76 11.31
N MET A 270 -5.02 -9.35 12.50
CA MET A 270 -6.41 -9.47 12.98
C MET A 270 -7.40 -8.70 12.12
N ALA A 271 -6.98 -7.59 11.50
CA ALA A 271 -7.83 -6.78 10.64
C ALA A 271 -7.81 -7.24 9.17
N SER A 272 -6.88 -8.11 8.78
CA SER A 272 -6.63 -8.48 7.39
C SER A 272 -7.45 -9.69 6.93
N THR A 273 -8.16 -9.53 5.82
CA THR A 273 -8.88 -10.63 5.14
C THR A 273 -7.98 -11.48 4.23
N ALA A 274 -6.85 -10.94 3.79
CA ALA A 274 -5.88 -11.66 2.96
C ALA A 274 -4.43 -11.25 3.25
N MET A 275 -3.48 -12.10 2.86
CA MET A 275 -2.05 -11.86 3.08
C MET A 275 -1.24 -12.02 1.79
N LEU A 276 -0.37 -11.05 1.54
CA LEU A 276 0.64 -11.10 0.49
C LEU A 276 2.03 -11.12 1.13
N ILE A 277 2.85 -12.11 0.80
CA ILE A 277 4.14 -12.36 1.44
C ILE A 277 5.27 -12.19 0.40
N PRO A 278 5.98 -11.05 0.39
CA PRO A 278 7.11 -10.85 -0.49
C PRO A 278 8.28 -11.78 -0.16
N VAL A 279 8.81 -12.44 -1.19
CA VAL A 279 9.92 -13.38 -1.10
C VAL A 279 11.00 -13.00 -2.10
N HIS A 280 12.15 -12.55 -1.59
CA HIS A 280 13.33 -12.31 -2.41
C HIS A 280 14.11 -13.63 -2.60
N PRO A 281 14.31 -14.12 -3.84
CA PRO A 281 14.85 -15.46 -4.08
C PRO A 281 16.39 -15.49 -4.04
N GLU A 282 17.00 -15.05 -2.95
CA GLU A 282 18.43 -15.24 -2.69
C GLU A 282 18.69 -16.36 -1.67
N ALA A 283 19.83 -17.06 -1.77
CA ALA A 283 20.10 -18.23 -0.93
C ALA A 283 20.13 -17.91 0.57
N VAL A 284 20.71 -16.76 0.95
CA VAL A 284 20.73 -16.26 2.33
C VAL A 284 19.31 -15.87 2.79
N ASP A 285 18.50 -15.39 1.86
CA ASP A 285 17.14 -14.95 2.11
C ASP A 285 16.20 -16.15 2.26
N PHE A 286 16.46 -17.24 1.55
CA PHE A 286 15.67 -18.46 1.61
C PHE A 286 15.72 -19.14 2.99
N ASP A 287 16.87 -19.19 3.66
CA ASP A 287 16.96 -19.71 5.05
C ASP A 287 16.17 -18.82 6.03
N ALA A 288 16.28 -17.50 5.89
CA ALA A 288 15.51 -16.55 6.69
C ALA A 288 13.99 -16.69 6.43
N ASN A 289 13.60 -16.85 5.16
CA ASN A 289 12.22 -17.10 4.77
C ASN A 289 11.73 -18.44 5.33
N ASN A 290 12.53 -19.51 5.30
CA ASN A 290 12.15 -20.80 5.89
C ASN A 290 11.93 -20.70 7.41
N LYS A 291 12.76 -19.92 8.12
CA LYS A 291 12.52 -19.62 9.55
C LYS A 291 11.23 -18.82 9.75
N TYR A 292 10.96 -17.85 8.88
CA TYR A 292 9.70 -17.10 8.92
C TYR A 292 8.50 -18.00 8.68
N LEU A 293 8.55 -18.88 7.68
CA LEU A 293 7.49 -19.84 7.36
C LEU A 293 7.16 -20.77 8.52
N LYS A 294 8.17 -21.24 9.25
CA LYS A 294 7.96 -22.01 10.48
C LYS A 294 7.25 -21.19 11.56
N ARG A 295 7.66 -19.93 11.74
CA ARG A 295 7.00 -18.99 12.67
C ARG A 295 5.60 -18.59 12.21
N LEU A 296 5.34 -18.58 10.91
CA LEU A 296 4.04 -18.21 10.36
C LEU A 296 2.94 -19.16 10.84
N GLY A 297 3.24 -20.44 11.07
CA GLY A 297 2.31 -21.38 11.71
C GLY A 297 1.99 -21.01 13.16
N GLU A 298 2.99 -20.57 13.94
CA GLU A 298 2.80 -20.11 15.33
C GLU A 298 2.03 -18.79 15.39
N ILE A 299 2.33 -17.87 14.47
CA ILE A 299 1.62 -16.60 14.31
C ILE A 299 0.16 -16.87 13.93
N TYR A 300 -0.08 -17.75 12.96
CA TYR A 300 -1.43 -18.16 12.55
C TYR A 300 -2.20 -18.73 13.74
N HIS A 301 -1.59 -19.65 14.48
CA HIS A 301 -2.23 -20.24 15.67
C HIS A 301 -2.59 -19.17 16.71
N THR A 302 -1.70 -18.22 16.94
CA THR A 302 -1.94 -17.09 17.86
C THR A 302 -3.10 -16.21 17.38
N VAL A 303 -3.09 -15.81 16.12
CA VAL A 303 -4.15 -14.98 15.51
C VAL A 303 -5.50 -15.68 15.51
N ALA A 304 -5.53 -16.98 15.21
CA ALA A 304 -6.75 -17.79 15.33
C ALA A 304 -7.25 -17.89 16.78
N ALA A 305 -6.35 -18.08 17.76
CA ALA A 305 -6.70 -18.10 19.18
C ALA A 305 -7.24 -16.75 19.68
N LEU A 306 -6.85 -15.65 19.03
CA LEU A 306 -7.37 -14.30 19.28
C LEU A 306 -8.71 -14.03 18.61
N GLY A 307 -9.24 -14.95 17.79
CA GLY A 307 -10.59 -14.86 17.21
C GLY A 307 -10.64 -14.61 15.71
N HIS A 308 -9.51 -14.61 15.00
CA HIS A 308 -9.51 -14.43 13.55
C HIS A 308 -10.02 -15.69 12.82
N GLU A 309 -10.96 -15.53 11.90
CA GLU A 309 -11.61 -16.66 11.19
C GLU A 309 -10.78 -17.25 10.04
N GLY A 310 -9.62 -16.65 9.75
CA GLY A 310 -8.71 -17.06 8.68
C GLY A 310 -8.69 -16.08 7.51
N TRP A 311 -7.83 -16.35 6.54
CA TRP A 311 -7.62 -15.49 5.38
C TRP A 311 -8.22 -16.13 4.14
N ASP A 312 -8.82 -15.30 3.28
CA ASP A 312 -9.35 -15.69 1.97
C ASP A 312 -8.28 -16.31 1.09
N PHE A 313 -7.10 -15.69 1.11
CA PHE A 313 -5.92 -16.19 0.47
C PHE A 313 -4.67 -15.72 1.19
N MET A 314 -3.64 -16.55 1.10
CA MET A 314 -2.27 -16.22 1.48
C MET A 314 -1.39 -16.55 0.28
N GLN A 315 -0.69 -15.55 -0.26
CA GLN A 315 0.11 -15.69 -1.47
C GLN A 315 1.54 -15.23 -1.26
N PHE A 316 2.50 -16.05 -1.67
CA PHE A 316 3.90 -15.68 -1.80
C PHE A 316 4.11 -14.95 -3.12
N LEU A 317 4.59 -13.71 -3.02
CA LEU A 317 4.98 -12.91 -4.17
C LEU A 317 6.49 -12.93 -4.30
N VAL A 318 7.01 -13.56 -5.34
CA VAL A 318 8.45 -13.50 -5.62
C VAL A 318 8.80 -12.08 -6.06
N THR A 319 9.73 -11.43 -5.36
CA THR A 319 10.15 -10.05 -5.61
C THR A 319 11.59 -9.97 -6.11
N ASN A 320 11.90 -8.88 -6.82
CA ASN A 320 13.23 -8.56 -7.32
C ASN A 320 13.89 -9.72 -8.13
N TYR A 321 13.08 -10.44 -8.91
CA TYR A 321 13.53 -11.62 -9.67
C TYR A 321 14.34 -11.24 -10.91
N VAL A 322 15.56 -11.73 -11.02
CA VAL A 322 16.47 -11.49 -12.16
C VAL A 322 16.29 -12.60 -13.19
N LYS A 323 15.65 -12.26 -14.33
CA LYS A 323 15.48 -13.21 -15.44
C LYS A 323 16.85 -13.72 -15.93
N GLY A 324 16.95 -15.04 -16.09
CA GLY A 324 18.18 -15.72 -16.52
C GLY A 324 19.12 -16.09 -15.37
N ASN A 325 18.88 -15.64 -14.14
CA ASN A 325 19.66 -16.09 -12.99
C ASN A 325 19.27 -17.51 -12.60
N HIS A 326 20.17 -18.47 -12.85
CA HIS A 326 19.94 -19.88 -12.57
C HIS A 326 19.69 -20.19 -11.10
N SER A 327 20.44 -19.55 -10.19
CA SER A 327 20.30 -19.75 -8.74
C SER A 327 18.91 -19.29 -8.25
N GLN A 328 18.48 -18.09 -8.65
CA GLN A 328 17.15 -17.59 -8.27
C GLN A 328 16.04 -18.46 -8.87
N ARG A 329 16.19 -18.93 -10.11
CA ARG A 329 15.20 -19.81 -10.74
C ARG A 329 15.04 -21.13 -9.97
N ASP A 330 16.13 -21.72 -9.51
CA ASP A 330 16.09 -22.97 -8.77
C ASP A 330 15.43 -22.76 -7.39
N ILE A 331 15.75 -21.65 -6.70
CA ILE A 331 15.05 -21.26 -5.45
C ILE A 331 13.56 -21.05 -5.67
N VAL A 332 13.15 -20.33 -6.73
CA VAL A 332 11.73 -20.13 -7.05
C VAL A 332 11.02 -21.45 -7.36
N LYS A 333 11.70 -22.39 -8.01
CA LYS A 333 11.18 -23.74 -8.25
C LYS A 333 10.97 -24.49 -6.94
N ASP A 334 11.89 -24.39 -5.99
CA ASP A 334 11.76 -25.01 -4.67
C ASP A 334 10.61 -24.40 -3.87
N VAL A 335 10.49 -23.06 -3.85
CA VAL A 335 9.35 -22.34 -3.24
C VAL A 335 8.03 -22.82 -3.84
N ARG A 336 7.92 -22.88 -5.18
CA ARG A 336 6.72 -23.37 -5.86
C ARG A 336 6.43 -24.84 -5.59
N SER A 337 7.46 -25.66 -5.43
CA SER A 337 7.31 -27.07 -5.10
C SER A 337 6.80 -27.26 -3.66
N ALA A 338 7.21 -26.38 -2.74
CA ALA A 338 6.79 -26.42 -1.34
C ALA A 338 5.38 -25.84 -1.11
N PHE A 339 5.06 -24.70 -1.73
CA PHE A 339 3.83 -23.93 -1.44
C PHE A 339 2.77 -24.02 -2.54
N GLY A 340 3.11 -24.56 -3.71
CA GLY A 340 2.16 -24.85 -4.78
C GLY A 340 1.33 -23.63 -5.20
N ARG A 341 0.01 -23.73 -5.01
CA ARG A 341 -0.99 -22.71 -5.39
C ARG A 341 -0.96 -21.42 -4.54
N GLN A 342 -0.19 -21.43 -3.45
CA GLN A 342 0.02 -20.26 -2.60
C GLN A 342 1.18 -19.40 -3.11
N VAL A 343 1.75 -19.67 -4.29
CA VAL A 343 2.78 -18.82 -4.90
C VAL A 343 2.20 -18.17 -6.14
N MET A 344 2.32 -16.85 -6.25
CA MET A 344 1.89 -16.13 -7.44
C MET A 344 2.62 -16.63 -8.69
N SER A 345 1.88 -16.69 -9.79
CA SER A 345 2.35 -17.11 -11.11
C SER A 345 3.36 -16.10 -11.65
N TYR A 346 3.09 -14.81 -11.45
CA TYR A 346 3.95 -13.72 -11.89
C TYR A 346 4.84 -13.21 -10.75
N PRO A 347 6.18 -13.20 -10.90
CA PRO A 347 7.07 -12.50 -9.99
C PRO A 347 7.11 -10.99 -10.31
N ILE A 348 7.48 -10.17 -9.34
CA ILE A 348 8.01 -8.83 -9.61
C ILE A 348 9.48 -8.99 -10.03
N ASN A 349 9.78 -8.66 -11.28
CA ASN A 349 11.13 -8.74 -11.82
C ASN A 349 12.00 -7.60 -11.29
N HIS A 350 13.30 -7.86 -11.20
CA HIS A 350 14.29 -6.81 -11.00
C HIS A 350 14.20 -5.79 -12.15
N SER A 351 14.11 -4.51 -11.80
CA SER A 351 14.04 -3.41 -12.77
C SER A 351 14.74 -2.18 -12.24
N SER A 352 15.62 -1.60 -13.07
CA SER A 352 16.23 -0.30 -12.78
C SER A 352 15.19 0.82 -12.66
N ALA A 353 14.05 0.71 -13.33
CA ALA A 353 12.96 1.68 -13.22
C ALA A 353 12.29 1.63 -11.84
N ILE A 354 12.07 0.44 -11.28
CA ILE A 354 11.54 0.30 -9.91
C ILE A 354 12.51 0.91 -8.89
N THR A 355 13.79 0.55 -9.00
CA THR A 355 14.84 1.08 -8.12
C THR A 355 14.93 2.60 -8.19
N ALA A 356 14.96 3.16 -9.41
CA ALA A 356 15.11 4.59 -9.60
C ALA A 356 13.83 5.39 -9.25
N SER A 357 12.65 4.78 -9.37
CA SER A 357 11.41 5.41 -8.88
C SER A 357 11.40 5.43 -7.35
N SER A 358 11.75 4.30 -6.73
CA SER A 358 11.76 4.16 -5.26
C SER A 358 12.78 5.07 -4.58
N SER A 359 13.92 5.37 -5.21
CA SER A 359 14.90 6.32 -4.65
C SER A 359 14.37 7.76 -4.52
N SER A 360 13.32 8.09 -5.27
CA SER A 360 12.64 9.39 -5.22
C SER A 360 11.24 9.27 -4.63
N PHE A 361 10.94 8.17 -3.91
CA PHE A 361 9.61 7.87 -3.36
C PHE A 361 8.48 7.95 -4.40
N ASN A 362 8.78 7.58 -5.64
CA ASN A 362 7.80 7.50 -6.72
C ASN A 362 7.49 6.05 -7.04
N THR A 363 6.23 5.79 -7.40
CA THR A 363 5.86 4.54 -8.06
C THR A 363 6.31 4.58 -9.52
N ILE A 364 6.44 3.42 -10.16
CA ILE A 364 6.70 3.37 -11.61
C ILE A 364 5.52 3.93 -12.43
N PHE A 365 4.36 4.17 -11.80
CA PHE A 365 3.19 4.77 -12.42
C PHE A 365 3.13 6.29 -12.23
N ASP A 366 4.03 6.87 -11.44
CA ASP A 366 4.21 8.32 -11.32
C ASP A 366 5.11 8.85 -12.45
N GLN A 367 6.07 8.03 -12.90
CA GLN A 367 7.09 8.47 -13.85
C GLN A 367 6.55 8.61 -15.29
N LYS A 368 6.84 9.75 -15.91
CA LYS A 368 6.75 9.90 -17.37
C LYS A 368 7.92 9.17 -18.02
N ALA A 369 7.65 8.55 -19.17
CA ALA A 369 8.67 7.85 -19.95
C ALA A 369 9.83 8.75 -20.43
N SER A 370 9.66 10.07 -20.43
CA SER A 370 10.69 11.06 -20.75
C SER A 370 11.56 11.47 -19.56
N ASP A 371 11.02 11.31 -18.34
CA ASP A 371 11.58 11.90 -17.11
C ASP A 371 12.16 10.82 -16.19
N SER A 372 12.12 9.55 -16.60
CA SER A 372 12.63 8.45 -15.80
C SER A 372 14.17 8.43 -15.83
N LEU A 373 14.76 8.31 -14.64
CA LEU A 373 16.17 7.95 -14.43
C LEU A 373 16.55 6.57 -15.04
N ALA A 374 15.55 5.81 -15.50
CA ALA A 374 15.69 4.56 -16.23
C ALA A 374 15.25 4.72 -17.70
N SER A 375 15.61 3.77 -18.58
CA SER A 375 15.15 3.80 -19.96
C SER A 375 13.62 3.62 -20.05
N ARG A 376 12.99 4.27 -21.04
CA ARG A 376 11.55 4.10 -21.36
C ARG A 376 11.15 2.62 -21.48
N GLU A 377 11.99 1.82 -22.11
CA GLU A 377 11.75 0.39 -22.30
C GLU A 377 11.76 -0.38 -20.95
N SER A 378 12.68 -0.04 -20.04
CA SER A 378 12.73 -0.61 -18.69
C SER A 378 11.47 -0.25 -17.89
N LEU A 379 11.02 1.01 -17.99
CA LEU A 379 9.80 1.49 -17.34
C LEU A 379 8.55 0.76 -17.86
N MET A 380 8.38 0.67 -19.18
CA MET A 380 7.24 -0.01 -19.79
C MET A 380 7.19 -1.50 -19.41
N ARG A 381 8.33 -2.20 -19.46
CA ARG A 381 8.43 -3.60 -19.02
C ARG A 381 8.09 -3.79 -17.54
N ALA A 382 8.51 -2.85 -16.69
CA ALA A 382 8.18 -2.90 -15.27
C ALA A 382 6.68 -2.68 -15.04
N GLN A 383 6.07 -1.70 -15.72
CA GLN A 383 4.64 -1.42 -15.64
C GLN A 383 3.80 -2.62 -16.11
N GLU A 384 4.17 -3.23 -17.24
CA GLU A 384 3.52 -4.46 -17.73
C GLU A 384 3.64 -5.61 -16.74
N ASN A 385 4.83 -5.82 -16.17
CA ASN A 385 5.03 -6.89 -15.19
C ASN A 385 4.24 -6.67 -13.88
N ILE A 386 4.19 -5.44 -13.35
CA ILE A 386 3.34 -5.15 -12.19
C ILE A 386 1.86 -5.32 -12.55
N LYS A 387 1.45 -4.98 -13.78
CA LYS A 387 0.08 -5.22 -14.25
C LYS A 387 -0.25 -6.72 -14.25
N ASP A 388 0.63 -7.59 -14.72
CA ASP A 388 0.41 -9.04 -14.68
C ASP A 388 0.20 -9.55 -13.23
N VAL A 389 0.99 -9.04 -12.28
CA VAL A 389 0.85 -9.35 -10.85
C VAL A 389 -0.49 -8.84 -10.31
N VAL A 390 -0.90 -7.63 -10.68
CA VAL A 390 -2.16 -7.03 -10.25
C VAL A 390 -3.38 -7.72 -10.86
N ASP A 391 -3.32 -8.13 -12.13
CA ASP A 391 -4.39 -8.88 -12.77
C ASP A 391 -4.61 -10.21 -12.03
N GLU A 392 -3.53 -10.92 -11.66
CA GLU A 392 -3.60 -12.15 -10.85
C GLU A 392 -4.14 -11.89 -9.44
N LEU A 393 -3.70 -10.80 -8.79
CA LEU A 393 -4.20 -10.41 -7.47
C LEU A 393 -5.68 -10.02 -7.51
N GLU A 394 -6.11 -9.26 -8.51
CA GLU A 394 -7.52 -8.88 -8.70
C GLU A 394 -8.41 -10.11 -8.86
N MET A 395 -7.95 -11.14 -9.58
CA MET A 395 -8.68 -12.40 -9.69
C MET A 395 -8.90 -13.05 -8.32
N LEU A 396 -7.89 -13.06 -7.45
CA LEU A 396 -8.01 -13.58 -6.09
C LEU A 396 -9.00 -12.76 -5.26
N ILE A 397 -8.90 -11.43 -5.29
CA ILE A 397 -9.81 -10.51 -4.59
C ILE A 397 -11.25 -10.77 -5.02
N ARG A 398 -11.53 -10.66 -6.32
CA ARG A 398 -12.90 -10.78 -6.84
C ARG A 398 -13.46 -12.19 -6.67
N SER A 399 -12.63 -13.24 -6.68
CA SER A 399 -13.11 -14.61 -6.42
C SER A 399 -13.71 -14.80 -5.02
N ASN A 400 -13.41 -13.89 -4.07
CA ASN A 400 -13.94 -13.87 -2.71
C ASN A 400 -15.11 -12.89 -2.52
N TRP A 401 -15.54 -12.22 -3.60
CA TRP A 401 -16.73 -11.37 -3.63
C TRP A 401 -17.95 -12.15 -4.11
N GLN A 402 -19.05 -12.06 -3.36
CA GLN A 402 -20.28 -12.80 -3.64
C GLN A 402 -20.91 -12.39 -4.98
N SER A 403 -20.82 -11.12 -5.34
CA SER A 403 -21.27 -10.60 -6.64
C SER A 403 -20.60 -11.30 -7.82
N THR A 404 -19.31 -11.62 -7.68
CA THR A 404 -18.53 -12.31 -8.71
C THR A 404 -18.86 -13.80 -8.74
N GLN A 405 -18.95 -14.44 -7.58
CA GLN A 405 -19.33 -15.86 -7.48
C GLN A 405 -20.73 -16.13 -8.04
N SER A 406 -21.68 -15.24 -7.79
CA SER A 406 -23.04 -15.34 -8.29
C SER A 406 -23.12 -15.27 -9.82
N THR A 407 -22.29 -14.41 -10.42
CA THR A 407 -22.20 -14.26 -11.89
C THR A 407 -21.61 -15.50 -12.59
N LEU A 408 -20.77 -16.27 -11.89
CA LEU A 408 -20.22 -17.53 -12.41
C LEU A 408 -21.24 -18.69 -12.36
N ASN A 409 -22.23 -18.61 -11.47
CA ASN A 409 -23.23 -19.65 -11.26
C ASN A 409 -24.50 -19.49 -12.10
N THR A 410 -24.68 -18.36 -12.78
CA THR A 410 -25.75 -18.17 -13.77
C THR A 410 -25.29 -18.72 -15.12
N PRO A 411 -25.91 -19.80 -15.65
CA PRO A 411 -25.63 -20.24 -17.01
C PRO A 411 -26.02 -19.11 -17.96
N LYS A 412 -25.09 -18.70 -18.83
CA LYS A 412 -25.38 -17.79 -19.95
C LYS A 412 -26.31 -18.43 -20.97
#